data_AF-A0A2V9YUA1-F1
#
_entry.id   AF-A0A2V9YUA1-F1
#
_cell.length_a   1.000
_cell.length_b   1.000
_cell.length_c   1.000
_cell.angle_alpha   90.00
_cell.angle_beta   90.00
_cell.angle_gamma   90.00
#
_symmetry.space_group_name_H-M   'P 1'
#
loop_
_entity.id
_entity.type
_entity.pdbx_description
1 polymer ?
#
loop_
_entity_poly.entity_id
_entity_poly.type
_entity_poly.pdbx_seq_one_letter_code
_entity_poly.pdbx_strand_id
1 'polypeptide(L)'
;MKSRTGTEENLRCSFCHKSQDAVAKLISSPSDYPRAYICDECVAVCNSILEDDRTETHTAAAPNHLPKPQEVKVFLDEYVIGQETTKKKLAVAVYNHYKRIYMNRQRSG
;
A
#
# COMPACT_ATOMS: atom_id res chain seq x y z
N MET A 1 12.98 -34.48 -34.44
CA MET A 1 11.96 -33.62 -33.80
C MET A 1 10.62 -34.36 -33.83
N LYS A 2 10.20 -34.97 -32.72
CA LYS A 2 8.89 -35.63 -32.62
C LYS A 2 7.97 -34.75 -31.79
N SER A 3 7.00 -34.15 -32.47
CA SER A 3 5.77 -33.60 -31.91
C SER A 3 5.17 -34.63 -30.95
N ARG A 4 5.07 -34.28 -29.68
CA ARG A 4 4.27 -35.01 -28.69
C ARG A 4 3.04 -34.16 -28.42
N THR A 5 1.96 -34.49 -29.13
CA THR A 5 0.58 -34.28 -28.70
C THR A 5 0.39 -34.92 -27.33
N GLY A 6 0.66 -34.16 -26.27
CA GLY A 6 0.22 -34.45 -24.92
C GLY A 6 -1.14 -33.78 -24.73
N THR A 7 -2.09 -34.52 -24.18
CA THR A 7 -3.38 -34.06 -23.65
C THR A 7 -3.39 -32.58 -23.31
N GLU A 8 -4.37 -31.83 -23.83
CA GLU A 8 -4.72 -30.50 -23.33
C GLU A 8 -5.11 -30.64 -21.85
N GLU A 9 -4.11 -30.69 -20.96
CA GLU A 9 -4.32 -30.45 -19.54
C GLU A 9 -4.82 -29.03 -19.47
N ASN A 10 -6.14 -28.86 -19.39
CA ASN A 10 -6.79 -27.57 -19.25
C ASN A 10 -6.02 -26.74 -18.23
N LEU A 11 -5.21 -25.81 -18.73
CA LEU A 11 -4.41 -24.94 -17.88
C LEU A 11 -5.39 -24.13 -17.04
N ARG A 12 -5.24 -24.21 -15.72
CA ARG A 12 -6.17 -23.62 -14.76
C ARG A 12 -5.42 -22.72 -13.80
N CYS A 13 -6.07 -21.62 -13.43
CA CYS A 13 -5.59 -20.76 -12.36
C CYS A 13 -5.49 -21.57 -11.06
N SER A 14 -4.35 -21.49 -10.37
CA SER A 14 -4.11 -22.17 -9.10
C SER A 14 -4.91 -21.58 -7.93
N PHE A 15 -5.54 -20.42 -8.12
CA PHE A 15 -6.31 -19.70 -7.09
C PHE A 15 -7.82 -19.88 -7.25
N CYS A 16 -8.35 -19.69 -8.46
CA CYS A 16 -9.80 -19.76 -8.72
C CYS A 16 -10.24 -20.97 -9.57
N HIS A 17 -9.29 -21.79 -10.05
CA HIS A 17 -9.52 -23.00 -10.86
C HIS A 17 -10.25 -22.82 -12.21
N LYS A 18 -10.49 -21.57 -12.64
CA LYS A 18 -10.95 -21.26 -14.00
C LYS A 18 -9.92 -21.74 -15.03
N SER A 19 -10.41 -22.28 -16.15
CA SER A 19 -9.58 -22.67 -17.29
C SER A 19 -9.08 -21.44 -18.05
N GLN A 20 -8.04 -21.65 -18.86
CA GLN A 20 -7.47 -20.62 -19.74
C GLN A 20 -8.51 -19.95 -20.63
N ASP A 21 -9.53 -20.68 -21.12
CA ASP A 21 -10.58 -20.14 -21.98
C ASP A 21 -11.58 -19.23 -21.25
N ALA A 22 -11.65 -19.34 -19.92
CA ALA A 22 -12.59 -18.60 -19.09
C ALA A 22 -12.04 -17.27 -18.58
N VAL A 23 -10.78 -16.94 -18.91
CA VAL A 23 -10.07 -15.73 -18.45
C VAL A 23 -9.37 -15.05 -19.62
N ALA A 24 -9.19 -13.73 -19.55
CA ALA A 24 -8.55 -13.00 -20.64
C ALA A 24 -7.05 -13.31 -20.72
N LYS A 25 -6.39 -13.51 -19.56
CA LYS A 25 -4.97 -13.84 -19.49
C LYS A 25 -4.72 -14.87 -18.38
N LEU A 26 -3.87 -15.84 -18.68
CA LEU A 26 -3.32 -16.79 -17.72
C LEU A 26 -1.79 -16.69 -17.74
N ILE A 27 -1.20 -16.42 -16.58
CA ILE A 27 0.23 -16.14 -16.41
C ILE A 27 0.86 -17.34 -15.70
N SER A 28 1.93 -17.89 -16.28
CA SER A 28 2.70 -18.98 -15.70
C SER A 28 3.78 -18.47 -14.75
N SER A 29 4.02 -19.19 -13.66
CA SER A 29 5.20 -18.99 -12.82
C SER A 29 6.49 -19.23 -13.62
N PRO A 30 7.55 -18.44 -13.42
CA PRO A 30 8.87 -18.68 -14.03
C PRO A 30 9.52 -20.00 -13.60
N SER A 31 9.10 -20.57 -12.46
CA SER A 31 9.62 -21.83 -11.95
C SER A 31 8.86 -23.02 -12.57
N ASP A 32 9.60 -23.96 -13.14
CA ASP A 32 9.04 -25.17 -13.76
C ASP A 32 8.46 -26.19 -12.77
N TYR A 33 8.78 -26.08 -11.47
CA TYR A 33 8.25 -26.94 -10.42
C TYR A 33 8.26 -26.26 -9.04
N PRO A 34 7.11 -26.19 -8.32
CA PRO A 34 5.77 -26.57 -8.77
C PRO A 34 5.22 -25.58 -9.81
N ARG A 35 4.59 -26.10 -10.88
CA ARG A 35 3.96 -25.25 -11.90
C ARG A 35 2.74 -24.56 -11.31
N ALA A 36 2.80 -23.25 -11.20
CA ALA A 36 1.69 -22.42 -10.74
C ALA A 36 1.24 -21.49 -11.86
N TYR A 37 -0.07 -21.21 -11.89
CA TYR A 37 -0.68 -20.30 -12.86
C TYR A 37 -1.60 -19.32 -12.14
N ILE A 38 -1.62 -18.06 -12.56
CA ILE A 38 -2.50 -17.02 -12.02
C ILE A 38 -3.20 -16.28 -13.16
N CYS A 39 -4.50 -16.03 -13.05
CA CYS A 39 -5.24 -15.26 -14.04
C CYS A 39 -5.29 -13.76 -13.72
N ASP A 40 -5.65 -12.94 -14.71
CA ASP A 40 -5.78 -11.48 -14.57
C ASP A 40 -6.78 -11.07 -13.48
N GLU A 41 -7.90 -11.77 -13.35
CA GLU A 41 -8.89 -11.51 -12.29
C GLU A 41 -8.30 -11.73 -10.89
N CYS A 42 -7.56 -12.83 -10.69
CA CYS A 42 -6.92 -13.10 -9.39
C CYS A 42 -5.81 -12.09 -9.10
N VAL A 43 -5.05 -11.63 -10.10
CA VAL A 43 -4.08 -10.53 -9.93
C VAL A 43 -4.78 -9.25 -9.49
N ALA A 44 -5.93 -8.91 -10.08
CA ALA A 44 -6.70 -7.74 -9.69
C ALA A 44 -7.21 -7.83 -8.24
N VAL A 45 -7.74 -8.99 -7.84
CA VAL A 45 -8.18 -9.24 -6.46
C VAL A 45 -7.00 -9.18 -5.49
N CYS A 46 -5.87 -9.82 -5.80
CA CYS A 46 -4.66 -9.76 -4.98
C CYS A 46 -4.15 -8.31 -4.85
N ASN A 47 -4.14 -7.53 -5.93
CA ASN A 47 -3.75 -6.12 -5.87
C ASN A 47 -4.70 -5.33 -4.98
N SER A 48 -6.02 -5.52 -5.10
CA SER A 48 -7.00 -4.85 -4.22
C SER A 48 -6.77 -5.18 -2.75
N ILE A 49 -6.52 -6.45 -2.40
CA ILE A 49 -6.24 -6.87 -1.02
C ILE A 49 -4.93 -6.22 -0.52
N LEU A 50 -3.89 -6.19 -1.36
CA LEU A 50 -2.62 -5.53 -1.02
C LEU A 50 -2.74 -4.01 -0.90
N GLU A 51 -3.62 -3.38 -1.68
CA GLU A 51 -3.94 -1.97 -1.58
C GLU A 51 -4.75 -1.66 -0.32
N ASP A 52 -5.69 -2.54 0.06
CA ASP A 52 -6.48 -2.43 1.28
C ASP A 52 -5.60 -2.58 2.53
N ASP A 53 -4.70 -3.58 2.58
CA ASP A 53 -3.69 -3.75 3.64
C ASP A 53 -2.75 -2.54 3.71
N ARG A 54 -2.43 -1.93 2.56
CA ARG A 54 -1.70 -0.66 2.54
C ARG A 54 -2.54 0.45 3.13
N THR A 55 -3.83 0.57 2.85
CA THR A 55 -4.66 1.59 3.50
C THR A 55 -4.85 1.38 5.00
N GLU A 56 -4.92 0.13 5.49
CA GLU A 56 -4.96 -0.19 6.93
C GLU A 56 -3.60 0.06 7.61
N THR A 57 -2.49 -0.23 6.94
CA THR A 57 -1.17 0.20 7.43
C THR A 57 -0.94 1.70 7.26
N HIS A 58 -1.66 2.38 6.36
CA HIS A 58 -1.66 3.83 6.19
C HIS A 58 -2.59 4.59 7.16
N THR A 59 -3.43 3.89 7.92
CA THR A 59 -3.98 4.47 9.15
C THR A 59 -2.93 4.53 10.28
N ALA A 60 -1.79 3.83 10.11
CA ALA A 60 -0.59 3.94 10.95
C ALA A 60 0.64 4.56 10.22
N ALA A 61 0.58 4.79 8.91
CA ALA A 61 1.57 5.56 8.18
C ALA A 61 1.27 7.04 8.37
N ALA A 62 2.30 7.79 8.76
CA ALA A 62 2.23 9.20 9.10
C ALA A 62 1.40 10.01 8.09
N PRO A 63 0.66 11.03 8.54
CA PRO A 63 -0.23 11.80 7.68
C PRO A 63 0.56 12.34 6.48
N ASN A 64 0.07 12.09 5.27
CA ASN A 64 0.56 12.70 4.03
C ASN A 64 0.59 14.24 4.09
N HIS A 65 -0.01 14.82 5.12
CA HIS A 65 -0.02 16.24 5.40
C HIS A 65 0.42 16.50 6.83
N LEU A 66 1.68 16.94 7.00
CA LEU A 66 2.15 17.47 8.27
C LEU A 66 1.52 18.87 8.49
N PRO A 67 0.67 19.06 9.52
CA PRO A 67 -0.04 20.32 9.70
C PRO A 67 0.94 21.47 9.90
N LYS A 68 0.69 22.60 9.23
CA LYS A 68 1.54 23.80 9.33
C LYS A 68 1.47 24.33 10.76
N PRO A 69 2.51 25.02 11.26
CA PRO A 69 2.49 25.62 12.60
C PRO A 69 1.27 26.52 12.86
N GLN A 70 0.72 27.17 11.82
CA GLN A 70 -0.50 27.97 11.94
C GLN A 70 -1.73 27.10 12.27
N GLU A 71 -1.87 25.94 11.63
CA GLU A 71 -2.98 25.00 11.86
C GLU A 71 -2.89 24.40 13.28
N VAL A 72 -1.68 24.04 13.71
CA VAL A 72 -1.45 23.57 15.10
C VAL A 72 -1.78 24.66 16.11
N LYS A 73 -1.45 25.92 15.82
CA LYS A 73 -1.77 27.04 16.70
C LYS A 73 -3.28 27.32 16.76
N VAL A 74 -3.99 27.25 15.63
CA VAL A 74 -5.45 27.37 15.58
C VAL A 74 -6.12 26.26 16.39
N PHE A 75 -5.65 25.01 16.25
CA PHE A 75 -6.14 23.91 17.08
C PHE A 75 -5.90 24.16 18.58
N LEU A 76 -4.74 24.69 18.97
CA LEU A 76 -4.47 25.06 20.36
C LEU A 76 -5.37 26.21 20.83
N ASP A 77 -5.79 27.12 19.94
CA ASP A 77 -6.68 28.23 20.28
C ASP A 77 -8.08 27.75 20.73
N GLU A 78 -8.50 26.53 20.34
CA GLU A 78 -9.77 25.92 20.77
C GLU A 78 -9.77 25.50 22.25
N TYR A 79 -8.58 25.21 22.82
CA TYR A 79 -8.45 24.67 24.18
C TYR A 79 -7.68 25.60 25.12
N VAL A 80 -6.82 26.47 24.59
CA VAL A 80 -5.90 27.31 25.37
C VAL A 80 -6.15 28.79 25.07
N ILE A 81 -6.83 29.44 26.01
CA ILE A 81 -7.16 30.87 25.96
C ILE A 81 -5.91 31.69 26.30
N GLY A 82 -5.56 32.64 25.42
CA GLY A 82 -4.36 33.48 25.57
C GLY A 82 -3.04 32.74 25.31
N GLN A 83 -1.94 33.19 25.93
CA GLN A 83 -0.60 32.56 25.76
C GLN A 83 -0.10 32.47 24.32
N GLU A 84 -0.33 33.51 23.52
CA GLU A 84 -0.01 33.55 22.09
C GLU A 84 1.44 33.19 21.77
N THR A 85 2.40 33.74 22.53
CA THR A 85 3.83 33.47 22.35
C THR A 85 4.17 32.00 22.60
N THR A 86 3.53 31.39 23.59
CA THR A 86 3.75 29.97 23.94
C THR A 86 3.14 29.06 22.89
N LYS A 87 1.90 29.31 22.47
CA LYS A 87 1.22 28.51 21.41
C LYS A 87 2.02 28.56 20.10
N LYS A 88 2.55 29.73 19.72
CA LYS A 88 3.42 29.86 18.54
C LYS A 88 4.70 29.03 18.68
N LYS A 89 5.39 29.11 19.82
CA LYS A 89 6.61 28.34 20.06
C LYS A 89 6.34 26.83 20.04
N LEU A 90 5.26 26.39 20.68
CA LEU A 90 4.86 24.99 20.74
C LEU A 90 4.52 24.45 19.34
N ALA A 91 3.72 25.19 18.57
CA ALA A 91 3.34 24.81 17.22
C ALA A 91 4.55 24.63 16.29
N VAL A 92 5.54 25.53 16.35
CA VAL A 92 6.79 25.42 15.58
C VAL A 92 7.63 24.23 16.06
N ALA A 93 7.75 24.02 17.37
CA ALA A 93 8.52 22.92 17.93
C ALA A 93 7.93 21.55 17.54
N VAL A 94 6.62 21.39 17.65
CA VAL A 94 5.88 20.17 17.28
C VAL A 94 6.02 19.91 15.78
N TYR A 95 5.81 20.92 14.93
CA TYR A 95 6.01 20.79 13.49
C TYR A 95 7.42 20.30 13.14
N ASN A 96 8.45 20.95 13.71
CA ASN A 96 9.85 20.57 13.45
C ASN A 96 10.18 19.17 13.96
N HIS A 97 9.62 18.77 15.10
CA HIS A 97 9.80 17.43 15.65
C HIS A 97 9.25 16.35 14.71
N TYR A 98 8.00 16.49 14.26
CA TYR A 98 7.39 15.55 13.33
C TYR A 98 8.03 15.61 11.95
N LYS A 99 8.44 16.78 11.46
CA LYS A 99 9.22 16.91 10.23
C LYS A 99 10.51 16.09 10.31
N ARG A 100 11.24 16.15 11.44
CA ARG A 100 12.45 15.36 11.64
C ARG A 100 12.18 13.85 11.63
N ILE A 101 11.11 13.40 12.30
CA ILE A 101 10.71 11.98 12.31
C ILE A 101 10.36 11.51 10.89
N TYR A 102 9.61 12.30 10.14
CA TYR A 102 9.22 11.98 8.77
C TYR A 102 10.44 11.84 7.86
N MET A 103 11.37 12.81 7.91
CA MET A 103 12.61 12.75 7.11
C MET A 103 13.50 11.57 7.49
N ASN A 104 13.53 11.17 8.77
CA ASN A 104 14.25 9.97 9.20
C ASN A 104 13.59 8.69 8.69
N ARG A 105 12.26 8.60 8.69
CA ARG A 105 11.52 7.44 8.15
C ARG A 105 11.77 7.26 6.65
N GLN A 106 11.83 8.35 5.88
CA GLN A 106 12.14 8.29 4.44
C GLN A 106 13.59 7.88 4.11
N ARG A 107 14.53 8.02 5.05
CA ARG A 107 15.93 7.58 4.86
C ARG A 107 16.16 6.11 5.21
N SER A 108 15.19 5.46 5.87
CA SER A 108 15.31 4.08 6.35
C SER A 108 14.47 3.07 5.56
N GLY A 109 13.74 3.52 4.54
CA GLY A 109 13.10 2.68 3.53
C GLY A 109 13.80 2.83 2.20
#